data_AF-A0A066RSC9-F1
#
_entry.id   AF-A0A066RSC9-F1
#
_cell.length_a   1.000
_cell.length_b   1.000
_cell.length_c   1.000
_cell.angle_alpha   90.00
_cell.angle_beta   90.00
_cell.angle_gamma   90.00
#
_symmetry.space_group_name_H-M   'P 1'
#
loop_
_entity.id
_entity.type
_entity.pdbx_description
1 polymer ?
#
loop_
_entity_poly.entity_id
_entity_poly.type
_entity_poly.pdbx_seq_one_letter_code
_entity_poly.pdbx_strand_id
1 'polypeptide(L)' 'MTQTPPAKKTNVFRSAVAAMLGVQSDQNRHQDFNQPSALPFIVAGLVVIVIFVAVLIGISQFVAG' A
#
# COMPACT_ATOMS: atom_id res chain seq x y z
N MET A 1 -21.19 8.19 -29.13
CA MET A 1 -21.22 8.79 -27.78
C MET A 1 -20.55 7.81 -26.82
N THR A 2 -19.23 7.84 -26.71
CA THR A 2 -18.49 6.98 -25.79
C THR A 2 -18.61 7.56 -24.38
N GLN A 3 -19.42 6.94 -23.53
CA GLN A 3 -19.48 7.27 -22.12
C GLN A 3 -18.14 6.91 -21.50
N THR A 4 -17.27 7.90 -21.28
CA THR A 4 -16.05 7.72 -20.49
C THR A 4 -16.48 7.42 -19.06
N PRO A 5 -16.19 6.23 -18.49
CA PRO A 5 -16.61 5.92 -17.14
C PRO A 5 -16.02 6.97 -16.18
N PRO A 6 -16.80 7.46 -15.19
CA PRO A 6 -16.35 8.50 -14.29
C PRO A 6 -15.06 8.06 -13.60
N ALA A 7 -14.06 8.94 -13.55
CA ALA A 7 -12.77 8.67 -12.92
C ALA A 7 -13.00 8.17 -11.49
N LYS A 8 -12.91 6.85 -11.31
CA LYS A 8 -13.08 6.20 -10.03
C LYS A 8 -11.84 6.54 -9.22
N LYS A 9 -11.93 7.58 -8.39
CA LYS A 9 -10.90 7.90 -7.40
C LYS A 9 -10.81 6.73 -6.44
N THR A 10 -9.93 5.78 -6.74
CA THR A 10 -9.59 4.69 -5.85
C THR A 10 -8.95 5.33 -4.63
N ASN A 11 -9.62 5.22 -3.49
CA ASN A 11 -9.10 5.71 -2.24
C ASN A 11 -7.75 5.01 -2.00
N VAL A 12 -6.67 5.77 -1.89
CA VAL A 12 -5.28 5.26 -1.75
C VAL A 12 -5.20 4.29 -0.58
N PHE A 13 -5.96 4.55 0.49
CA PHE A 13 -6.08 3.65 1.63
C PHE A 13 -6.63 2.27 1.24
N ARG A 14 -7.68 2.23 0.42
CA ARG A 14 -8.26 0.98 -0.07
C ARG A 14 -7.30 0.24 -1.00
N SER A 15 -6.53 0.96 -1.82
CA SER A 15 -5.50 0.35 -2.66
C SER A 15 -4.39 -0.28 -1.82
N ALA A 16 -3.90 0.44 -0.80
CA ALA A 16 -2.88 -0.06 0.13
C ALA A 16 -3.35 -1.30 0.91
N VAL A 17 -4.56 -1.28 1.46
CA VAL A 17 -5.14 -2.44 2.16
C VAL A 17 -5.36 -3.62 1.21
N ALA A 18 -5.85 -3.37 -0.01
CA ALA A 18 -6.03 -4.42 -1.01
C ALA A 18 -4.69 -5.03 -1.44
N ALA A 19 -3.63 -4.22 -1.55
CA ALA A 19 -2.27 -4.69 -1.84
C ALA A 19 -1.72 -5.54 -0.68
N MET A 20 -1.90 -5.12 0.58
CA MET A 20 -1.46 -5.88 1.76
C MET A 20 -2.20 -7.22 1.90
N LEU A 21 -3.48 -7.26 1.55
CA LEU A 21 -4.30 -8.49 1.57
C LEU A 21 -4.16 -9.33 0.30
N GLY A 22 -3.42 -8.87 -0.71
CA GLY A 22 -3.28 -9.55 -2.01
C GLY A 22 -4.53 -9.53 -2.90
N VAL A 23 -5.55 -8.73 -2.57
CA VAL A 23 -6.81 -8.58 -3.32
C VAL A 23 -6.81 -7.36 -4.25
N GLN A 24 -5.62 -6.87 -4.62
CA GLN A 24 -5.45 -5.75 -5.54
C GLN A 24 -5.91 -6.15 -6.95
N SER A 25 -6.81 -5.35 -7.55
CA SER A 25 -7.30 -5.58 -8.91
C SER A 25 -6.25 -5.19 -9.97
N ASP A 26 -6.28 -5.83 -11.13
CA ASP A 26 -5.38 -5.50 -12.24
C ASP A 26 -5.46 -4.04 -12.69
N GLN A 27 -6.64 -3.42 -12.57
CA GLN A 27 -6.83 -2.01 -12.89
C GLN A 27 -6.03 -1.08 -11.95
N ASN A 28 -5.99 -1.40 -10.64
CA ASN A 28 -5.18 -0.66 -9.68
C ASN A 28 -3.70 -0.92 -9.92
N ARG A 29 -3.33 -2.18 -10.16
CA ARG A 29 -1.97 -2.58 -10.52
C ARG A 29 -1.47 -1.82 -11.77
N HIS A 30 -2.25 -1.76 -12.84
CA HIS A 30 -1.86 -1.05 -14.05
C HIS A 30 -1.67 0.45 -13.81
N GLN A 31 -2.49 1.08 -12.95
CA GLN A 31 -2.32 2.48 -12.58
C GLN A 31 -1.07 2.70 -11.71
N ASP A 32 -0.82 1.78 -10.78
CA ASP A 32 0.30 1.80 -9.86
C ASP A 32 1.64 1.55 -10.59
N PHE A 33 1.68 0.62 -11.54
CA PHE A 33 2.85 0.25 -12.34
C PHE A 33 3.04 1.09 -13.62
N ASN A 34 2.04 1.88 -14.04
CA ASN A 34 2.23 2.91 -15.07
C ASN A 34 2.75 4.25 -14.51
N GLN A 35 2.99 4.34 -13.20
CA GLN A 35 3.64 5.53 -12.65
C GLN A 35 5.10 5.58 -13.09
N PRO A 36 5.65 6.79 -13.37
CA PRO A 36 6.99 6.95 -13.91
C PRO A 36 8.11 6.54 -12.94
N SER A 37 7.80 6.22 -11.68
CA SER A 37 8.79 5.86 -10.68
C SER A 37 8.27 4.81 -9.70
N ALA A 38 9.12 3.83 -9.39
CA ALA A 38 8.89 2.85 -8.34
C ALA A 38 9.17 3.40 -6.92
N LEU A 39 9.77 4.59 -6.79
CA LEU A 39 10.13 5.21 -5.51
C LEU A 39 8.98 5.26 -4.50
N PRO A 40 7.74 5.66 -4.85
CA PRO A 40 6.64 5.71 -3.90
C PRO A 40 6.35 4.35 -3.25
N PHE A 41 6.44 3.26 -4.00
CA PHE A 41 6.21 1.90 -3.49
C PHE A 41 7.35 1.45 -2.57
N ILE A 42 8.60 1.76 -2.93
CA ILE A 42 9.78 1.43 -2.11
C ILE A 42 9.71 2.15 -0.77
N VAL A 43 9.40 3.45 -0.79
CA VAL A 43 9.25 4.25 0.43
C VAL A 43 8.11 3.72 1.29
N ALA A 44 6.94 3.43 0.69
CA ALA A 44 5.81 2.83 1.41
C ALA A 44 6.19 1.49 2.07
N GLY A 45 6.90 0.62 1.37
CA GLY A 45 7.39 -0.66 1.91
C GLY A 45 8.37 -0.47 3.07
N LEU A 46 9.33 0.45 2.93
CA LEU A 46 10.28 0.79 3.99
C LEU A 46 9.58 1.30 5.26
N VAL A 47 8.59 2.19 5.11
CA VAL A 47 7.81 2.71 6.23
C VAL A 47 7.10 1.58 6.97
N VAL A 48 6.46 0.65 6.25
CA VAL A 48 5.77 -0.51 6.85
C VAL A 48 6.75 -1.40 7.60
N ILE A 49 7.93 -1.68 7.04
CA ILE A 49 8.97 -2.50 7.69
C ILE A 49 9.44 -1.84 8.99
N VAL A 50 9.73 -0.54 8.97
CA VAL A 50 10.16 0.20 10.17
C VAL A 50 9.10 0.15 11.26
N ILE A 51 7.83 0.39 10.90
CA ILE A 51 6.70 0.30 11.84
C ILE A 51 6.60 -1.11 12.43
N PHE A 52 6.70 -2.14 11.59
CA PHE A 52 6.62 -3.53 12.03
C PHE A 52 7.72 -3.87 13.05
N VAL A 53 8.98 -3.51 12.76
CA VAL A 53 10.10 -3.72 13.69
C VAL A 53 9.90 -2.95 14.99
N ALA A 54 9.45 -1.70 14.94
CA ALA A 54 9.17 -0.91 16.14
C ALA A 54 8.10 -1.56 17.03
N VAL A 55 7.04 -2.11 16.42
CA VAL A 55 6.00 -2.88 17.14
C VAL A 55 6.59 -4.12 17.81
N LEU A 56 7.42 -4.89 17.11
CA LEU A 56 8.08 -6.07 17.69
C LEU A 56 8.98 -5.71 18.88
N ILE A 57 9.75 -4.62 18.76
CA ILE A 57 10.57 -4.12 19.87
C ILE A 57 9.68 -3.74 21.05
N GLY A 58 8.58 -3.00 20.80
CA GLY A 58 7.63 -2.61 21.85
C GLY A 58 7.05 -3.81 22.58
N ILE A 59 6.62 -4.84 21.85
CA ILE A 59 6.12 -6.10 22.43
C ILE A 59 7.22 -6.82 23.21
N SER A 60 8.42 -6.92 22.64
CA SER A 60 9.56 -7.56 23.30
C SER A 60 9.88 -6.89 24.63
N GLN A 61 9.88 -5.56 24.69
CA GLN A 61 10.12 -4.81 25.92
C GLN A 61 8.97 -4.97 26.92
N PHE A 62 7.72 -5.03 26.44
CA PHE A 62 6.55 -5.25 27.28
C PHE A 62 6.51 -6.65 27.91
N VAL A 63 7.04 -7.66 27.22
CA VAL A 63 7.07 -9.05 27.71
C VAL A 63 8.33 -9.35 28.53
N ALA A 64 9.47 -8.75 28.18
CA ALA A 64 10.75 -8.99 28.85
C ALA A 64 11.00 -8.08 30.06
N GLY A 65 10.30 -6.94 30.14
CA GLY A 65 10.26 -6.06 31.31
C GLY A 65 9.16 -6.44 32.28
#